data_AF-A0ABD0P2C3-F1
#
_entry.id   AF-A0ABD0P2C3-F1
#
_cell.length_a   1.000
_cell.length_b   1.000
_cell.length_c   1.000
_cell.angle_alpha   90.00
_cell.angle_beta   90.00
_cell.angle_gamma   90.00
#
_symmetry.space_group_name_H-M   'P 1'
#
loop_
_entity.id
_entity.type
_entity.pdbx_description
1 polymer ?
#
loop_
_entity_poly.entity_id
_entity_poly.type
_entity_poly.pdbx_seq_one_letter_code
_entity_poly.pdbx_strand_id
1 'polypeptide(L)'
;KDSGVYYCHAVEHGFIQTLLRLTLNVIPTENLDDLLHRDTSDSNDPANGKMWYRDFLSLINPPSPNSVWKRERKQRRQKANLLHVSQSHASQLIHSSQSHTSKWKLLQENKKGRNRRTHEMQRAPRS
;
A
#
# COMPACT_ATOMS: atom_id res chain seq x y z
N LYS A 1 -30.70 -8.40 -16.20
CA LYS A 1 -30.15 -8.26 -14.83
C LYS A 1 -28.65 -8.31 -14.98
N ASP A 2 -27.98 -7.17 -14.86
CA ASP A 2 -26.54 -7.05 -15.12
C ASP A 2 -25.71 -7.24 -13.83
N SER A 3 -26.36 -7.53 -12.71
CA SER A 3 -25.69 -7.89 -11.48
C SER A 3 -25.08 -9.28 -11.57
N GLY A 4 -23.84 -9.45 -11.14
CA GLY A 4 -23.18 -10.76 -11.15
C GLY A 4 -21.67 -10.70 -11.00
N VAL A 5 -21.03 -11.86 -11.13
CA VAL A 5 -19.57 -11.96 -11.15
C VAL A 5 -19.10 -12.00 -12.59
N TYR A 6 -18.18 -11.09 -12.94
CA TYR A 6 -17.59 -10.94 -14.25
C TYR A 6 -16.11 -11.31 -14.22
N TYR A 7 -15.64 -11.91 -15.30
CA TYR A 7 -14.26 -12.33 -15.46
C TYR A 7 -13.68 -11.69 -16.72
N CYS A 8 -12.49 -11.12 -16.59
CA CYS A 8 -11.68 -10.73 -17.72
C CYS A 8 -10.68 -11.83 -18.00
N HIS A 9 -10.65 -12.32 -19.24
CA HIS A 9 -9.74 -13.35 -19.69
C HIS A 9 -8.84 -12.82 -20.80
N ALA A 10 -7.55 -13.17 -20.74
CA ALA A 10 -6.66 -13.15 -21.88
C ALA A 10 -6.62 -14.55 -22.50
N VAL A 11 -6.68 -14.62 -23.83
CA VAL A 11 -6.60 -15.87 -24.58
C VAL A 11 -5.50 -15.77 -25.62
N GLU A 12 -4.53 -16.66 -25.56
CA GLU A 12 -3.42 -16.72 -26.51
C GLU A 12 -3.04 -18.17 -26.78
N HIS A 13 -3.05 -18.59 -28.06
CA HIS A 13 -2.69 -19.95 -28.49
C HIS A 13 -3.35 -21.09 -27.67
N GLY A 14 -4.61 -20.92 -27.25
CA GLY A 14 -5.35 -21.92 -26.48
C GLY A 14 -5.11 -21.90 -24.97
N PHE A 15 -4.23 -21.02 -24.48
CA PHE A 15 -4.09 -20.73 -23.05
C PHE A 15 -5.06 -19.62 -22.65
N ILE A 16 -5.84 -19.85 -21.59
CA ILE A 16 -6.77 -18.88 -21.02
C ILE A 16 -6.27 -18.48 -19.64
N GLN A 17 -6.03 -17.18 -19.45
CA GLN A 17 -5.64 -16.62 -18.16
C GLN A 17 -6.70 -15.64 -17.66
N THR A 18 -7.19 -15.84 -16.45
CA THR A 18 -8.03 -14.84 -15.77
C THR A 18 -7.17 -13.67 -15.32
N LEU A 19 -7.44 -12.48 -15.86
CA LEU A 19 -6.77 -11.24 -15.49
C LEU A 19 -7.44 -10.56 -14.29
N LEU A 20 -8.77 -10.59 -14.25
CA LEU A 20 -9.56 -9.86 -13.26
C LEU A 20 -10.89 -10.55 -12.99
N ARG A 21 -11.32 -10.52 -11.72
CA ARG A 21 -12.66 -10.92 -11.28
C ARG A 21 -13.34 -9.73 -10.62
N LEU A 22 -14.51 -9.35 -11.12
CA LEU A 22 -15.30 -8.23 -10.64
C LEU A 22 -16.66 -8.74 -10.17
N THR A 23 -17.21 -8.14 -9.11
CA THR A 23 -18.60 -8.34 -8.71
C THR A 23 -19.36 -7.04 -9.00
N LEU A 24 -20.33 -7.10 -9.91
CA LEU A 24 -21.20 -5.99 -10.25
C LEU A 24 -22.50 -6.10 -9.45
N ASN A 25 -22.72 -5.11 -8.58
CA ASN A 25 -23.99 -4.94 -7.88
C ASN A 25 -24.77 -3.79 -8.54
N VAL A 26 -25.99 -4.07 -8.97
CA VAL A 26 -26.89 -3.06 -9.54
C VAL A 26 -27.87 -2.65 -8.46
N ILE A 27 -27.84 -1.38 -8.08
CA ILE A 27 -28.74 -0.80 -7.07
C ILE A 27 -29.89 -0.12 -7.82
N PRO A 28 -31.15 -0.58 -7.65
CA PRO A 28 -32.32 0.10 -8.20
C PRO A 28 -32.45 1.51 -7.61
N THR A 29 -32.91 2.47 -8.41
CA THR A 29 -33.08 3.87 -7.98
C THR A 29 -34.03 4.00 -6.79
N GLU A 30 -35.07 3.17 -6.73
CA GLU A 30 -36.02 3.08 -5.62
C GLU A 30 -35.40 2.68 -4.27
N ASN A 31 -34.28 1.94 -4.30
CA ASN A 31 -33.57 1.52 -3.09
C ASN A 31 -32.39 2.45 -2.76
N LEU A 32 -32.10 3.42 -3.62
CA LEU A 32 -30.95 4.32 -3.47
C LEU A 32 -31.15 5.26 -2.28
N ASP A 33 -32.36 5.80 -2.10
CA ASP A 33 -32.68 6.68 -0.99
C ASP A 33 -32.50 5.97 0.37
N ASP A 34 -33.01 4.74 0.53
CA ASP A 34 -32.86 4.00 1.80
C ASP A 34 -31.38 3.67 2.10
N LEU A 35 -30.58 3.39 1.07
CA LEU A 35 -29.15 3.14 1.21
C LEU A 35 -28.37 4.41 1.63
N LEU A 36 -28.69 5.55 1.01
CA LEU A 36 -28.08 6.84 1.36
C LEU A 36 -28.50 7.31 2.76
N HIS A 37 -29.76 7.11 3.15
CA HIS A 37 -30.25 7.50 4.46
C HIS A 37 -29.65 6.64 5.59
N ARG A 38 -29.45 5.33 5.35
CA ARG A 38 -28.78 4.40 6.29
C ARG A 38 -27.37 4.87 6.66
N ASP A 39 -26.59 5.34 5.69
CA ASP A 39 -25.23 5.81 5.92
C ASP A 39 -25.19 7.14 6.71
N THR A 40 -26.27 7.94 6.65
CA THR A 40 -26.35 9.21 7.38
C THR A 40 -26.83 9.07 8.83
N SER A 41 -27.65 8.06 9.15
CA SER A 41 -28.20 7.90 10.50
C SER A 41 -27.16 7.52 11.55
N ASP A 42 -26.12 6.78 11.16
CA ASP A 42 -25.04 6.35 12.07
C ASP A 42 -23.82 7.30 12.05
N SER A 43 -23.85 8.37 11.25
CA SER A 43 -22.73 9.30 11.04
C SER A 43 -23.05 10.74 11.45
N ASN A 44 -23.79 10.92 12.55
CA ASN A 44 -23.87 12.20 13.26
C ASN A 44 -22.59 12.54 14.05
N ASP A 45 -21.42 12.05 13.60
CA ASP A 45 -20.13 12.57 14.07
C ASP A 45 -19.70 13.71 13.12
N PRO A 46 -19.63 14.97 13.58
CA PRO A 46 -19.19 16.10 12.75
C PRO A 46 -17.76 15.93 12.19
N ALA A 47 -16.99 14.94 12.65
CA ALA A 47 -15.75 14.52 12.01
C ALA A 47 -15.96 13.82 10.66
N ASN A 48 -17.00 13.00 10.51
CA ASN A 48 -17.23 12.17 9.32
C ASN A 48 -17.69 13.01 8.11
N GLY A 49 -18.53 14.02 8.34
CA GLY A 49 -18.94 14.96 7.28
C GLY A 49 -17.76 15.72 6.64
N LYS A 50 -16.72 16.00 7.43
CA LYS A 50 -15.49 16.63 6.92
C LYS A 50 -14.60 15.64 6.16
N MET A 51 -14.62 14.36 6.53
CA MET A 51 -13.88 13.30 5.85
C MET A 51 -14.45 13.03 4.45
N TRP A 52 -15.78 12.95 4.34
CA TRP A 52 -16.46 12.82 3.04
C TRP A 52 -16.11 13.97 2.09
N TYR A 53 -16.17 15.22 2.58
CA TYR A 53 -15.83 16.40 1.77
C TYR A 53 -14.35 16.41 1.34
N ARG A 54 -13.44 15.97 2.21
CA ARG A 54 -12.01 15.82 1.88
C ARG A 54 -11.80 14.80 0.75
N ASP A 55 -12.48 13.67 0.82
CA ASP A 55 -12.33 12.58 -0.15
C ASP A 55 -12.96 12.95 -1.49
N PHE A 56 -14.13 13.57 -1.49
CA PHE A 56 -14.77 14.11 -2.67
C PHE A 56 -13.90 15.16 -3.38
N LEU A 57 -13.37 16.14 -2.65
CA LEU A 57 -12.44 17.13 -3.22
C LEU A 57 -11.15 16.49 -3.75
N SER A 58 -10.68 15.40 -3.16
CA SER A 58 -9.52 14.65 -3.64
C SER A 58 -9.78 13.93 -4.97
N LEU A 59 -11.04 13.61 -5.29
CA LEU A 59 -11.41 13.01 -6.58
C LEU A 59 -11.49 14.08 -7.68
N ILE A 60 -12.00 15.27 -7.34
CA ILE A 60 -12.09 16.41 -8.26
C ILE A 60 -10.71 17.02 -8.52
N ASN A 61 -9.91 17.17 -7.47
CA ASN A 61 -8.58 17.76 -7.50
C ASN A 61 -7.56 16.76 -6.94
N PRO A 62 -7.12 15.77 -7.74
CA PRO A 62 -6.15 14.80 -7.28
C PRO A 62 -4.85 15.50 -6.88
N PRO A 63 -4.25 15.14 -5.74
CA PRO A 63 -2.97 15.71 -5.34
C PRO A 63 -1.94 15.41 -6.41
N SER A 64 -1.17 16.42 -6.82
CA SER A 64 -0.13 16.22 -7.82
C SER A 64 0.82 15.11 -7.37
N PRO A 65 1.36 14.29 -8.29
CA PRO A 65 2.28 13.22 -7.95
C PRO A 65 3.40 13.72 -7.03
N ASN A 66 4.02 14.87 -7.34
CA ASN A 66 5.05 15.45 -6.49
C ASN A 66 4.65 15.69 -5.02
N SER A 67 3.39 16.02 -4.75
CA SER A 67 2.89 16.26 -3.38
C SER A 67 2.64 14.94 -2.62
N VAL A 68 2.14 13.91 -3.30
CA VAL A 68 1.99 12.55 -2.75
C VAL A 68 3.36 11.99 -2.38
N TRP A 69 4.34 12.11 -3.27
CA TRP A 69 5.69 11.58 -3.06
C TRP A 69 6.43 12.35 -1.95
N LYS A 70 6.18 13.66 -1.80
CA LYS A 70 6.67 14.45 -0.66
C LYS A 70 6.03 14.01 0.66
N ARG A 71 4.71 13.74 0.66
CA ARG A 71 3.97 13.26 1.84
C ARG A 71 4.47 11.89 2.28
N GLU A 72 4.61 10.94 1.35
CA GLU A 72 5.21 9.61 1.55
C GLU A 72 6.62 9.73 2.17
N ARG A 73 7.47 10.60 1.61
CA ARG A 73 8.84 10.83 2.10
C ARG A 73 8.85 11.42 3.52
N LYS A 74 7.92 12.33 3.84
CA LYS A 74 7.77 12.92 5.18
C LYS A 74 7.26 11.88 6.19
N GLN A 75 6.28 11.06 5.80
CA GLN A 75 5.76 9.97 6.62
C GLN A 75 6.83 8.92 6.91
N ARG A 76 7.64 8.55 5.91
CA ARG A 76 8.77 7.62 6.08
C ARG A 76 9.82 8.17 7.04
N ARG A 77 10.10 9.49 7.02
CA ARG A 77 11.00 10.17 7.98
C ARG A 77 10.43 10.19 9.39
N GLN A 78 9.13 10.46 9.56
CA GLN A 78 8.48 10.42 10.87
C GLN A 78 8.46 9.01 11.46
N LYS A 79 8.14 8.00 10.64
CA LYS A 79 8.16 6.59 11.05
C LYS A 79 9.57 6.11 11.40
N ALA A 80 10.59 6.55 10.65
CA ALA A 80 11.99 6.30 11.00
C ALA A 80 12.41 6.99 12.30
N ASN A 81 11.99 8.24 12.53
CA ASN A 81 12.26 8.94 13.80
C ASN A 81 11.54 8.28 14.98
N LEU A 82 10.31 7.81 14.82
CA LEU A 82 9.57 7.10 15.87
C LEU A 82 10.26 5.75 16.21
N LEU A 83 10.77 5.04 15.21
CA LEU A 83 11.56 3.81 15.38
C LEU A 83 12.94 4.07 16.00
N HIS A 84 13.52 5.25 15.77
CA HIS A 84 14.79 5.65 16.38
C HIS A 84 14.59 6.10 17.84
N VAL A 85 13.47 6.77 18.14
CA VAL A 85 13.04 7.14 19.51
C VAL A 85 12.68 5.91 20.33
N SER A 86 12.02 4.91 19.73
CA SER A 86 11.73 3.64 20.41
C SER A 86 12.99 2.81 20.67
N GLN A 87 13.96 2.82 19.74
CA GLN A 87 15.27 2.19 19.97
C GLN A 87 16.11 2.95 21.00
N SER A 88 16.03 4.30 21.07
CA SER A 88 16.73 5.06 22.12
C SER A 88 16.14 4.80 23.50
N HIS A 89 14.81 4.68 23.65
CA HIS A 89 14.22 4.31 24.95
C HIS A 89 14.54 2.87 25.38
N ALA A 90 14.65 1.92 24.44
CA ALA A 90 15.06 0.55 24.74
C ALA A 90 16.57 0.40 25.06
N SER A 91 17.41 1.34 24.62
CA SER A 91 18.87 1.32 24.87
C SER A 91 19.31 2.12 26.10
N GLN A 92 18.42 2.90 26.74
CA GLN A 92 18.72 3.56 28.02
C GLN A 92 18.68 2.60 29.23
N LEU A 93 18.19 1.37 29.07
CA LEU A 93 18.15 0.37 30.14
C LEU A 93 19.22 -0.71 30.02
N ILE A 94 19.90 -0.85 28.87
CA ILE A 94 20.79 -1.99 28.60
C ILE A 94 22.02 -1.53 27.77
N HIS A 95 23.10 -1.21 28.48
CA HIS A 95 24.52 -1.33 28.08
C HIS A 95 25.18 -0.19 27.26
N SER A 96 26.10 0.50 27.93
CA SER A 96 26.93 1.64 27.46
C SER A 96 28.19 1.25 26.63
N SER A 97 28.33 0.02 26.10
CA SER A 97 29.64 -0.42 25.56
C SER A 97 29.66 -1.15 24.20
N GLN A 98 28.57 -1.20 23.44
CA GLN A 98 28.51 -2.01 22.20
C GLN A 98 27.95 -1.31 20.95
N SER A 99 28.07 0.02 20.88
CA SER A 99 27.50 0.82 19.77
C SER A 99 28.26 0.70 18.43
N HIS A 100 29.55 0.36 18.44
CA HIS A 100 30.35 0.30 17.21
C HIS A 100 30.16 -0.99 16.41
N THR A 101 29.97 -2.14 17.04
CA THR A 101 29.94 -3.46 16.36
C THR A 101 28.64 -3.69 15.58
N SER A 102 27.50 -3.26 16.13
CA SER A 102 26.18 -3.38 15.50
C SER A 102 26.06 -2.56 14.21
N LYS A 103 26.73 -1.40 14.16
CA LYS A 103 26.74 -0.52 12.98
C LYS A 103 27.51 -1.14 11.81
N TRP A 104 28.62 -1.83 12.08
CA TRP A 104 29.41 -2.54 11.07
C TRP A 104 28.68 -3.78 10.51
N LYS A 105 27.93 -4.48 11.37
CA LYS A 105 27.15 -5.66 10.99
C LYS A 105 26.03 -5.32 9.99
N LEU A 106 25.30 -4.22 10.24
CA LEU A 106 24.23 -3.75 9.35
C LEU A 106 24.78 -3.23 7.99
N LEU A 107 25.96 -2.59 8.01
CA LEU A 107 26.62 -2.09 6.80
C LEU A 107 27.08 -3.24 5.88
N GLN A 108 27.60 -4.34 6.46
CA GLN A 108 27.95 -5.55 5.71
C GLN A 108 26.73 -6.21 5.06
N GLU A 109 25.62 -6.30 5.80
CA GLU A 109 24.39 -6.91 5.30
C GLU A 109 23.80 -6.11 4.12
N ASN A 110 23.83 -4.78 4.19
CA ASN A 110 23.39 -3.91 3.10
C ASN A 110 24.24 -4.07 1.83
N LYS A 111 25.55 -4.26 1.98
CA LYS A 111 26.48 -4.54 0.87
C LYS A 111 26.22 -5.91 0.21
N LYS A 112 25.71 -6.89 0.97
CA LYS A 112 25.44 -8.25 0.49
C LYS A 112 24.12 -8.38 -0.29
N GLY A 113 23.15 -7.48 -0.05
CA GLY A 113 21.86 -7.46 -0.75
C GLY A 113 21.89 -6.89 -2.17
N ARG A 114 22.93 -6.13 -2.53
CA ARG A 114 22.99 -5.37 -3.79
C ARG A 114 23.60 -6.14 -4.97
N ASN A 115 24.10 -7.36 -4.75
CA ASN A 115 24.83 -8.15 -5.75
C ASN A 115 24.11 -9.45 -6.18
N ARG A 116 22.80 -9.58 -5.91
CA ARG A 116 22.00 -10.78 -6.27
C ARG A 116 21.12 -10.58 -7.49
N ARG A 117 21.53 -9.70 -8.42
CA ARG A 117 20.69 -9.23 -9.54
C ARG A 117 21.33 -9.33 -10.93
N THR A 118 22.28 -10.25 -11.12
CA THR A 118 22.74 -10.73 -12.44
C THR A 118 23.77 -11.85 -12.23
N HIS A 119 23.32 -13.09 -12.21
CA HIS A 119 24.13 -14.17 -12.76
C HIS A 119 23.16 -15.09 -13.50
N GLU A 120 22.95 -14.78 -14.78
CA GLU A 120 22.39 -15.72 -15.73
C GLU A 120 23.35 -16.92 -15.77
N MET A 121 22.97 -18.03 -15.15
CA MET A 121 23.73 -19.27 -15.30
C MET A 121 23.56 -19.71 -16.76
N GLN A 122 24.64 -19.63 -17.55
CA GLN A 122 24.70 -20.20 -18.89
C GLN A 122 24.16 -21.63 -18.85
N ARG A 123 23.08 -21.86 -19.60
CA ARG A 123 22.47 -23.18 -19.75
C ARG A 123 23.33 -24.00 -20.73
N ALA A 124 23.66 -25.24 -20.39
CA ALA A 124 24.46 -26.13 -21.24
C ALA A 124 23.73 -26.46 -22.56
N PRO A 125 24.46 -26.63 -23.68
CA PRO A 125 23.86 -27.01 -24.96
C PRO A 125 23.31 -28.44 -24.87
N ARG A 126 22.12 -28.64 -25.43
CA ARG A 126 21.50 -29.97 -25.61
C ARG A 126 21.92 -30.50 -26.98
N SER A 127 22.54 -31.68 -26.98
CA SER A 127 22.81 -32.49 -28.18
C SER A 127 21.54 -33.09 -28.74
#